data_AF-A0A2H3G765-F1
#
_entry.id   AF-A0A2H3G765-F1
#
_cell.length_a   1.000
_cell.length_b   1.000
_cell.length_c   1.000
_cell.angle_alpha   90.00
_cell.angle_beta   90.00
_cell.angle_gamma   90.00
#
_symmetry.space_group_name_H-M   'P 1'
#
loop_
_entity.id
_entity.type
_entity.pdbx_description
1 polymer ?
#
loop_
_entity_poly.entity_id
_entity_poly.type
_entity_poly.pdbx_seq_one_letter_code
_entity_poly.pdbx_strand_id
1 'polypeptide(L)'
;MVTVKINDVDIFTASRMALNRSSRNESASRSSSFLLHNPLFCGLWIHYARVLFHQTGVRYAARPGAVLHAVQLYTAVRQQQQEHLVPVPEWPDLDRLLAMQGLQAFFVGTEPPASLQAHFKNYCMSRGVSPANWLAAANRRKGKQGKVLLQRSRAGIRELKFGAPVSLCCAARMEKRAIEEPTRRAWNAEVMQQILQTSGWKIKAKAKAAPEHPTLTAPQLVHYVAHVIQTEMPDLVFDYFAMHKMA
;
A
#
# COMPACT_ATOMS: atom_id res chain seq x y z
N MET A 1 -22.19 -3.17 -20.67
CA MET A 1 -20.81 -2.72 -20.41
C MET A 1 -20.91 -1.39 -19.68
N VAL A 2 -20.55 -1.33 -18.39
CA VAL A 2 -20.76 -0.14 -17.54
C VAL A 2 -19.58 0.81 -17.71
N THR A 3 -19.82 1.96 -18.35
CA THR A 3 -18.83 3.04 -18.48
C THR A 3 -18.83 3.90 -17.22
N VAL A 4 -17.73 3.86 -16.47
CA VAL A 4 -17.48 4.77 -15.35
C VAL A 4 -16.62 5.90 -15.89
N LYS A 5 -17.12 7.13 -15.85
CA LYS A 5 -16.38 8.32 -16.30
C LYS A 5 -15.92 9.13 -15.09
N ILE A 6 -14.67 9.58 -15.13
CA ILE A 6 -14.13 10.58 -14.19
C ILE A 6 -13.63 11.73 -15.05
N ASN A 7 -14.15 12.95 -14.83
CA ASN A 7 -13.85 14.14 -15.64
C ASN A 7 -13.98 13.88 -17.15
N ASP A 8 -15.11 13.28 -17.56
CA ASP A 8 -15.45 12.94 -18.95
C ASP A 8 -14.56 11.92 -19.67
N VAL A 9 -13.54 11.37 -19.00
CA VAL A 9 -12.69 10.31 -19.55
C VAL A 9 -13.14 8.96 -19.00
N ASP A 10 -13.45 8.04 -19.91
CA ASP A 10 -13.72 6.63 -19.58
C ASP A 10 -12.43 5.95 -19.10
N ILE A 11 -12.51 5.24 -17.96
CA ILE A 11 -11.32 4.67 -17.31
C ILE A 11 -10.58 3.67 -18.21
N PHE A 12 -11.31 2.96 -19.07
CA PHE A 12 -10.73 2.00 -20.00
C PHE A 12 -10.03 2.69 -21.18
N THR A 13 -10.52 3.86 -21.56
CA THR A 13 -9.89 4.72 -22.59
C THR A 13 -8.59 5.34 -22.09
N ALA A 14 -8.53 5.79 -20.83
CA ALA A 14 -7.31 6.30 -20.21
C ALA A 14 -6.21 5.21 -20.12
N SER A 15 -6.60 3.96 -19.82
CA SER A 15 -5.69 2.81 -19.80
C SER A 15 -5.11 2.53 -21.20
N ARG A 16 -5.94 2.68 -22.25
CA ARG A 16 -5.50 2.53 -23.65
C ARG A 16 -4.54 3.65 -24.08
N MET A 17 -4.72 4.88 -23.60
CA MET A 17 -3.79 5.99 -23.84
C MET A 17 -2.45 5.81 -23.12
N ALA A 18 -2.45 5.24 -21.91
CA ALA A 18 -1.23 4.92 -21.18
C ALA A 18 -0.45 3.75 -21.80
N LEU A 19 -1.15 2.78 -22.40
CA LEU A 19 -0.57 1.62 -23.07
C LEU A 19 -0.18 1.88 -24.54
N ASN A 20 -0.80 2.85 -25.22
CA ASN A 20 -0.39 3.33 -26.56
C ASN A 20 0.86 4.24 -26.48
N ARG A 21 1.95 3.74 -25.88
CA ARG A 21 3.28 4.33 -26.04
C ARG A 21 3.78 4.29 -27.49
N SER A 22 3.22 3.40 -28.30
CA SER A 22 3.63 3.11 -29.67
C SER A 22 3.22 4.16 -30.72
N SER A 23 2.42 5.18 -30.38
CA SER A 23 2.00 6.21 -31.36
C SER A 23 2.43 7.64 -31.01
N ARG A 24 3.22 7.85 -29.96
CA ARG A 24 3.91 9.15 -29.80
C ARG A 24 5.08 9.13 -30.77
N ASN A 25 4.94 9.89 -31.86
CA ASN A 25 5.99 10.20 -32.83
C ASN A 25 7.39 10.07 -32.22
N GLU A 26 8.19 9.16 -32.79
CA GLU A 26 9.63 9.06 -32.60
C GLU A 26 10.36 10.29 -33.17
N SER A 27 9.90 11.51 -32.88
CA SER A 27 10.83 12.62 -32.85
C SER A 27 11.76 12.30 -31.69
N ALA A 28 12.93 11.73 -32.00
CA ALA A 28 13.99 11.41 -31.06
C ALA A 28 13.97 12.45 -29.94
N SER A 29 13.51 12.03 -28.76
CA SER A 29 13.27 12.93 -27.63
C SER A 29 14.55 13.73 -27.42
N ARG A 30 14.56 15.01 -27.81
CA ARG A 30 15.76 15.84 -27.73
C ARG A 30 16.23 15.78 -26.29
N SER A 31 17.48 15.35 -26.09
CA SER A 31 18.03 15.23 -24.75
C SER A 31 17.98 16.60 -24.08
N SER A 32 17.36 16.67 -22.90
CA SER A 32 17.27 17.93 -22.17
C SER A 32 18.66 18.29 -21.68
N SER A 33 19.21 19.40 -22.17
CA SER A 33 20.49 19.94 -21.72
C SER A 33 20.50 20.13 -20.20
N PHE A 34 19.37 20.56 -19.61
CA PHE A 34 19.23 20.66 -18.17
C PHE A 34 19.41 19.31 -17.46
N LEU A 35 18.72 18.26 -17.91
CA LEU A 35 18.82 16.94 -17.27
C LEU A 35 20.23 16.34 -17.41
N LEU A 36 20.87 16.53 -18.57
CA LEU A 36 22.25 16.06 -18.81
C LEU A 36 23.27 16.69 -17.84
N HIS A 37 23.10 17.98 -17.54
CA HIS A 37 24.03 18.71 -16.66
C HIS A 37 23.62 18.68 -15.18
N ASN A 38 22.49 18.08 -14.83
CA ASN A 38 21.98 18.04 -13.45
C ASN A 38 21.63 16.60 -13.01
N PRO A 39 22.63 15.71 -12.83
CA PRO A 39 22.41 14.32 -12.46
C PRO A 39 21.75 14.15 -11.07
N LEU A 40 22.06 15.03 -10.12
CA LEU A 40 21.43 15.02 -8.78
C LEU A 40 19.91 15.30 -8.87
N PHE A 41 19.52 16.27 -9.69
CA PHE A 41 18.11 16.57 -9.94
C PHE A 41 17.40 15.36 -10.57
N CYS A 42 18.04 14.71 -11.55
CA CYS A 42 17.49 13.51 -12.18
C CYS A 42 17.27 12.39 -11.16
N GLY A 43 18.23 12.14 -10.27
CA GLY A 43 18.10 11.14 -9.20
C GLY A 43 16.93 11.43 -8.25
N LEU A 44 16.80 12.69 -7.80
CA LEU A 44 15.69 13.13 -6.96
C LEU A 44 14.34 12.99 -7.67
N TRP A 45 14.27 13.39 -8.94
CA TRP A 45 13.05 13.31 -9.74
C TRP A 45 12.61 11.86 -9.97
N ILE A 46 13.54 10.96 -10.33
CA ILE A 46 13.24 9.53 -10.49
C ILE A 46 12.74 8.94 -9.19
N HIS A 47 13.40 9.24 -8.07
CA HIS A 47 12.97 8.76 -6.76
C HIS A 47 11.57 9.28 -6.41
N TYR A 48 11.32 10.57 -6.62
CA TYR A 48 10.00 11.17 -6.42
C TYR A 48 8.91 10.52 -7.28
N ALA A 49 9.19 10.27 -8.56
CA ALA A 49 8.27 9.58 -9.46
C ALA A 49 7.93 8.16 -8.98
N ARG A 50 8.92 7.42 -8.43
CA ARG A 50 8.68 6.08 -7.83
C ARG A 50 7.78 6.18 -6.60
N VAL A 51 7.99 7.18 -5.75
CA VAL A 51 7.13 7.40 -4.58
C VAL A 51 5.69 7.75 -4.98
N LEU A 52 5.51 8.62 -5.98
CA LEU A 52 4.19 8.93 -6.53
C LEU A 52 3.50 7.70 -7.14
N PHE A 53 4.25 6.87 -7.87
CA PHE A 53 3.76 5.64 -8.45
C PHE A 53 3.22 4.70 -7.36
N HIS A 54 4.01 4.46 -6.31
CA HIS A 54 3.61 3.67 -5.16
C HIS A 54 2.39 4.24 -4.43
N GLN A 55 2.39 5.53 -4.11
CA GLN A 55 1.26 6.15 -3.39
C GLN A 55 -0.04 6.03 -4.19
N THR A 56 0.02 6.31 -5.48
CA THR A 56 -1.15 6.19 -6.37
C THR A 56 -1.58 4.74 -6.50
N GLY A 57 -0.63 3.81 -6.65
CA GLY A 57 -0.87 2.37 -6.76
C GLY A 57 -1.54 1.79 -5.52
N VAL A 58 -1.02 2.09 -4.32
CA VAL A 58 -1.63 1.65 -3.05
C VAL A 58 -3.03 2.21 -2.89
N ARG A 59 -3.24 3.51 -3.18
CA ARG A 59 -4.58 4.13 -3.12
C ARG A 59 -5.56 3.52 -4.11
N TYR A 60 -5.09 3.23 -5.32
CA TYR A 60 -5.85 2.54 -6.35
C TYR A 60 -6.26 1.14 -5.89
N ALA A 61 -5.30 0.35 -5.38
CA ALA A 61 -5.57 -0.98 -4.84
C ALA A 61 -6.50 -0.95 -3.60
N ALA A 62 -6.47 0.13 -2.81
CA ALA A 62 -7.28 0.31 -1.60
C ALA A 62 -8.74 0.74 -1.87
N ARG A 63 -9.06 1.46 -2.95
CA ARG A 63 -10.43 1.93 -3.26
C ARG A 63 -10.93 1.33 -4.58
N PRO A 64 -11.75 0.25 -4.58
CA PRO A 64 -12.74 -0.17 -3.58
C PRO A 64 -12.40 -1.50 -2.86
N GLY A 65 -11.14 -1.72 -2.47
CA GLY A 65 -10.72 -2.96 -1.80
C GLY A 65 -10.71 -4.20 -2.70
N ALA A 66 -10.85 -4.03 -4.03
CA ALA A 66 -10.90 -5.14 -4.99
C ALA A 66 -9.67 -6.06 -4.87
N VAL A 67 -8.48 -5.47 -4.73
CA VAL A 67 -7.23 -6.23 -4.54
C VAL A 67 -7.19 -6.93 -3.19
N LEU A 68 -7.63 -6.25 -2.12
CA LEU A 68 -7.70 -6.84 -0.78
C LEU A 68 -8.59 -8.09 -0.78
N HIS A 69 -9.75 -8.00 -1.44
CA HIS A 69 -10.69 -9.11 -1.57
C HIS A 69 -10.20 -10.19 -2.55
N ALA A 70 -9.44 -9.82 -3.58
CA ALA A 70 -8.78 -10.77 -4.47
C ALA A 70 -7.78 -11.65 -3.69
N VAL A 71 -6.99 -11.07 -2.79
CA VAL A 71 -6.09 -11.83 -1.90
C VAL A 71 -6.88 -12.77 -0.98
N GLN A 72 -7.94 -12.27 -0.32
CA GLN A 72 -8.79 -13.11 0.54
C GLN A 72 -9.41 -14.27 -0.23
N LEU A 73 -9.92 -14.03 -1.44
CA LEU A 73 -10.48 -15.07 -2.30
C LEU A 73 -9.39 -16.05 -2.75
N TYR A 74 -8.26 -15.56 -3.26
CA TYR A 74 -7.13 -16.39 -3.70
C TYR A 74 -6.67 -17.35 -2.60
N THR A 75 -6.47 -16.84 -1.38
CA THR A 75 -6.11 -17.70 -0.24
C THR A 75 -7.18 -18.73 0.12
N ALA A 76 -8.47 -18.36 0.07
CA ALA A 76 -9.57 -19.29 0.34
C ALA A 76 -9.64 -20.41 -0.70
N VAL A 77 -9.49 -20.08 -1.99
CA VAL A 77 -9.50 -21.10 -3.05
C VAL A 77 -8.24 -21.97 -2.96
N ARG A 78 -7.05 -21.40 -2.72
CA ARG A 78 -5.80 -22.14 -2.48
C ARG A 78 -5.93 -23.16 -1.36
N GLN A 79 -6.57 -22.78 -0.26
CA GLN A 79 -6.84 -23.70 0.85
C GLN A 79 -7.79 -24.84 0.43
N GLN A 80 -8.83 -24.53 -0.36
CA GLN A 80 -9.76 -25.54 -0.88
C GLN A 80 -9.11 -26.48 -1.90
N GLN A 81 -8.11 -26.04 -2.67
CA GLN A 81 -7.38 -26.93 -3.58
C GLN A 81 -6.71 -28.09 -2.85
N GLN A 82 -6.14 -27.78 -1.68
CA GLN A 82 -5.45 -28.76 -0.86
C GLN A 82 -6.42 -29.83 -0.32
N GLU A 83 -7.73 -29.52 -0.31
CA GLU A 83 -8.81 -30.43 0.06
C GLU A 83 -9.52 -31.09 -1.15
N HIS A 84 -9.63 -30.41 -2.31
CA HIS A 84 -10.55 -30.79 -3.40
C HIS A 84 -9.96 -30.76 -4.85
N LEU A 85 -8.64 -30.83 -5.04
CA LEU A 85 -7.97 -31.10 -6.34
C LEU A 85 -8.27 -30.15 -7.52
N VAL A 86 -8.99 -29.05 -7.34
CA VAL A 86 -9.19 -28.05 -8.41
C VAL A 86 -7.89 -27.25 -8.61
N PRO A 87 -7.30 -27.18 -9.81
CA PRO A 87 -6.11 -26.37 -10.07
C PRO A 87 -6.47 -24.87 -10.12
N VAL A 88 -5.82 -24.09 -9.28
CA VAL A 88 -5.84 -22.63 -9.21
C VAL A 88 -4.48 -22.19 -9.75
N PRO A 89 -4.46 -21.33 -10.78
CA PRO A 89 -3.23 -20.78 -11.30
C PRO A 89 -2.52 -19.98 -10.21
N GLU A 90 -1.20 -20.07 -10.19
CA GLU A 90 -0.38 -19.22 -9.32
C GLU A 90 -0.56 -17.76 -9.70
N TRP A 91 -0.61 -16.88 -8.70
CA TRP A 91 -0.68 -15.45 -8.93
C TRP A 91 0.46 -14.76 -8.16
N PRO A 92 1.68 -14.75 -8.74
CA PRO A 92 2.89 -14.30 -8.04
C PRO A 92 2.78 -12.89 -7.49
N ASP A 93 2.05 -12.00 -8.17
CA ASP A 93 1.81 -10.63 -7.70
C ASP A 93 1.00 -10.58 -6.40
N LEU A 94 -0.02 -11.44 -6.24
CA LEU A 94 -0.78 -11.52 -4.99
C LEU A 94 0.05 -12.14 -3.87
N ASP A 95 0.87 -13.15 -4.17
CA ASP A 95 1.80 -13.74 -3.21
C ASP A 95 2.85 -12.71 -2.75
N ARG A 96 3.38 -11.92 -3.68
CA ARG A 96 4.31 -10.83 -3.38
C ARG A 96 3.64 -9.74 -2.55
N LEU A 97 2.43 -9.34 -2.91
CA LEU A 97 1.66 -8.36 -2.16
C LEU A 97 1.35 -8.85 -0.74
N LEU A 98 1.01 -10.13 -0.58
CA LEU A 98 0.78 -10.77 0.71
C LEU A 98 2.04 -10.71 1.58
N ALA A 99 3.20 -11.02 1.01
CA ALA A 99 4.48 -10.94 1.70
C ALA A 99 4.85 -9.50 2.11
N MET A 100 4.61 -8.52 1.24
CA MET A 100 4.91 -7.11 1.51
C MET A 100 4.02 -6.50 2.60
N GLN A 101 2.72 -6.78 2.57
CA GLN A 101 1.73 -6.17 3.47
C GLN A 101 1.57 -6.94 4.79
N GLY A 102 1.86 -8.24 4.74
CA GLY A 102 1.60 -9.21 5.79
C GLY A 102 0.11 -9.59 5.89
N LEU A 103 -0.16 -10.78 6.43
CA LEU A 103 -1.52 -11.31 6.61
C LEU A 103 -2.46 -10.34 7.36
N GLN A 104 -1.93 -9.57 8.30
CA GLN A 104 -2.70 -8.59 9.08
C GLN A 104 -3.29 -7.45 8.26
N ALA A 105 -2.79 -7.19 7.06
CA ALA A 105 -3.40 -6.20 6.18
C ALA A 105 -4.72 -6.70 5.59
N PHE A 106 -4.84 -8.02 5.37
CA PHE A 106 -5.98 -8.64 4.68
C PHE A 106 -6.97 -9.28 5.66
N PHE A 107 -6.49 -9.90 6.73
CA PHE A 107 -7.33 -10.68 7.64
C PHE A 107 -7.46 -10.05 9.03
N VAL A 108 -8.61 -10.30 9.66
CA VAL A 108 -8.80 -10.08 11.10
C VAL A 108 -8.32 -11.28 11.88
N GLY A 109 -7.21 -11.13 12.62
CA GLY A 109 -6.57 -12.21 13.39
C GLY A 109 -5.16 -12.53 12.86
N THR A 110 -4.37 -13.28 13.62
CA THR A 110 -2.97 -13.63 13.29
C THR A 110 -2.82 -14.64 12.16
N GLU A 111 -3.85 -15.44 11.93
CA GLU A 111 -3.84 -16.60 11.04
C GLU A 111 -4.92 -16.49 9.96
N PRO A 112 -4.71 -17.12 8.79
CA PRO A 112 -5.74 -17.21 7.77
C PRO A 112 -6.94 -18.04 8.29
N PRO A 113 -8.17 -17.70 7.89
CA PRO A 113 -9.36 -18.46 8.29
C PRO A 113 -9.29 -19.93 7.82
N ALA A 114 -9.74 -20.86 8.64
CA ALA A 114 -9.62 -22.30 8.36
C ALA A 114 -10.80 -22.91 7.56
N SER A 115 -11.90 -22.19 7.37
CA SER A 115 -13.09 -22.70 6.67
C SER A 115 -13.73 -21.63 5.79
N LEU A 116 -14.51 -22.04 4.79
CA LEU A 116 -15.24 -21.12 3.92
C LEU A 116 -16.13 -20.14 4.71
N GLN A 117 -16.82 -20.64 5.75
CA GLN A 117 -17.63 -19.81 6.63
C GLN A 117 -16.78 -18.81 7.43
N ALA A 118 -15.59 -19.22 7.87
CA ALA A 118 -14.65 -18.35 8.56
C ALA A 118 -14.08 -17.28 7.61
N HIS A 119 -13.77 -17.64 6.36
CA HIS A 119 -13.37 -16.69 5.30
C HIS A 119 -14.44 -15.64 5.04
N PHE A 120 -15.71 -16.05 4.92
CA PHE A 120 -16.82 -15.12 4.73
C PHE A 120 -16.99 -14.17 5.92
N LYS A 121 -16.90 -14.68 7.15
CA LYS A 121 -16.93 -13.83 8.36
C LYS A 121 -15.75 -12.85 8.37
N ASN A 122 -14.55 -13.30 8.03
CA ASN A 122 -13.35 -12.46 7.97
C ASN A 122 -13.48 -11.36 6.91
N TYR A 123 -13.96 -11.70 5.72
CA TYR A 123 -14.31 -10.74 4.67
C TYR A 123 -15.25 -9.66 5.20
N CYS A 124 -16.35 -10.04 5.87
CA CYS A 124 -17.28 -9.08 6.46
C CYS A 124 -16.60 -8.18 7.50
N MET A 125 -15.78 -8.75 8.39
CA MET A 125 -15.04 -7.99 9.40
C MET A 125 -14.02 -7.03 8.78
N SER A 126 -13.33 -7.44 7.70
CA SER A 126 -12.41 -6.57 6.96
C SER A 126 -13.09 -5.36 6.32
N ARG A 127 -14.39 -5.48 6.02
CA ARG A 127 -15.26 -4.39 5.56
C ARG A 127 -15.88 -3.57 6.70
N GLY A 128 -15.43 -3.78 7.94
CA GLY A 128 -15.87 -3.04 9.11
C GLY A 128 -17.19 -3.56 9.71
N VAL A 129 -17.62 -4.78 9.40
CA VAL A 129 -18.75 -5.41 10.11
C VAL A 129 -18.29 -5.89 11.49
N SER A 130 -19.05 -5.59 12.54
CA SER A 130 -18.71 -6.02 13.90
C SER A 130 -18.93 -7.52 14.11
N PRO A 131 -18.02 -8.21 14.83
CA PRO A 131 -18.22 -9.59 15.30
C PRO A 131 -19.53 -9.79 16.08
N ALA A 132 -20.01 -8.74 16.75
CA ALA A 132 -21.22 -8.77 17.55
C ALA A 132 -22.50 -9.11 16.74
N ASN A 133 -22.47 -8.95 15.42
CA ASN A 133 -23.59 -9.33 14.56
C ASN A 133 -23.79 -10.85 14.46
N TRP A 134 -22.78 -11.66 14.78
CA TRP A 134 -22.88 -13.12 14.80
C TRP A 134 -23.17 -13.70 16.19
N LEU A 135 -23.33 -12.86 17.23
CA LEU A 135 -23.79 -13.32 18.54
C LEU A 135 -25.23 -13.84 18.46
N ALA A 136 -25.64 -14.65 19.44
CA ALA A 136 -27.02 -15.10 19.59
C ALA A 136 -27.99 -13.90 19.60
N ALA A 137 -29.18 -14.05 19.02
CA ALA A 137 -30.14 -12.95 18.85
C ALA A 137 -30.49 -12.21 20.16
N ALA A 138 -30.50 -12.94 21.28
CA ALA A 138 -30.70 -12.39 22.62
C ALA A 138 -29.62 -11.38 23.04
N ASN A 139 -28.39 -11.54 22.54
CA ASN A 139 -27.22 -10.72 22.89
C ASN A 139 -26.94 -9.59 21.87
N ARG A 140 -27.74 -9.49 20.79
CA ARG A 140 -27.58 -8.45 19.77
C ARG A 140 -28.18 -7.13 20.26
N ARG A 141 -27.46 -6.02 20.06
CA ARG A 141 -28.02 -4.69 20.37
C ARG A 141 -29.16 -4.38 19.41
N LYS A 142 -30.33 -4.07 19.96
CA LYS A 142 -31.49 -3.59 19.20
C LYS A 142 -31.41 -2.08 19.02
N GLY A 143 -31.76 -1.60 17.83
CA GLY A 143 -31.89 -0.16 17.56
C GLY A 143 -33.20 0.40 18.11
N LYS A 144 -33.41 1.71 17.91
CA LYS A 144 -34.73 2.33 18.14
C LYS A 144 -35.76 1.56 17.28
N GLN A 145 -36.89 1.16 17.85
CA GLN A 145 -37.95 0.32 17.26
C GLN A 145 -37.67 -1.20 17.16
N GLY A 146 -36.71 -1.75 17.91
CA GLY A 146 -36.54 -3.21 18.02
C GLY A 146 -35.91 -3.91 16.81
N LYS A 147 -35.58 -3.17 15.75
CA LYS A 147 -34.82 -3.70 14.59
C LYS A 147 -33.37 -3.96 14.99
N VAL A 148 -32.81 -5.10 14.55
CA VAL A 148 -31.38 -5.40 14.70
C VAL A 148 -30.62 -4.47 13.77
N LEU A 149 -29.84 -3.54 14.33
CA LEU A 149 -29.00 -2.65 13.55
C LEU A 149 -27.69 -3.38 13.21
N LEU A 150 -27.29 -3.38 11.94
CA LEU A 150 -25.96 -3.89 11.55
C LEU A 150 -24.89 -3.07 12.27
N GLN A 151 -24.21 -3.70 13.24
CA GLN A 151 -23.18 -3.01 14.00
C GLN A 151 -21.90 -2.91 13.18
N ARG A 152 -21.34 -1.70 13.07
CA ARG A 152 -20.02 -1.48 12.48
C ARG A 152 -18.94 -1.56 13.54
N SER A 153 -17.81 -2.13 13.17
CA SER A 153 -16.60 -2.16 13.99
C SER A 153 -16.02 -0.76 14.11
N ARG A 154 -15.54 -0.40 15.30
CA ARG A 154 -14.76 0.84 15.52
C ARG A 154 -13.42 0.82 14.79
N ALA A 155 -12.90 -0.36 14.46
CA ALA A 155 -11.65 -0.52 13.71
C ALA A 155 -11.78 -0.08 12.24
N GLY A 156 -13.00 0.09 11.72
CA GLY A 156 -13.23 0.54 10.35
C GLY A 156 -12.95 -0.53 9.29
N ILE A 157 -12.79 -0.07 8.04
CA ILE A 157 -12.44 -0.90 6.90
C ILE A 157 -10.92 -1.08 6.88
N ARG A 158 -10.43 -2.28 6.57
CA ARG A 158 -8.99 -2.52 6.40
C ARG A 158 -8.50 -1.88 5.10
N GLU A 159 -7.34 -1.23 5.19
CA GLU A 159 -6.66 -0.61 4.06
C GLU A 159 -5.24 -1.16 3.94
N LEU A 160 -4.70 -1.10 2.73
CA LEU A 160 -3.31 -1.44 2.47
C LEU A 160 -2.38 -0.40 3.08
N LYS A 161 -1.22 -0.85 3.58
CA LYS A 161 -0.20 0.03 4.12
C LYS A 161 0.62 0.62 2.97
N PHE A 162 0.98 1.88 3.13
CA PHE A 162 2.02 2.49 2.32
C PHE A 162 3.38 1.96 2.79
N GLY A 163 4.05 1.15 1.95
CA GLY A 163 5.45 0.75 2.14
C GLY A 163 6.44 1.91 1.93
N ALA A 164 7.73 1.65 2.11
CA ALA A 164 8.80 2.63 1.93
C ALA A 164 8.65 3.96 2.73
N PRO A 165 8.52 3.89 4.07
CA PRO A 165 8.29 5.06 4.93
C PRO A 165 9.36 6.16 4.81
N VAL A 166 10.64 5.82 4.66
CA VAL A 166 11.70 6.83 4.54
C VAL A 166 11.57 7.59 3.22
N SER A 167 11.36 6.86 2.13
CA SER A 167 11.13 7.45 0.80
C SER A 167 9.88 8.33 0.76
N LEU A 168 8.79 7.93 1.42
CA LEU A 168 7.58 8.75 1.57
C LEU A 168 7.85 10.05 2.33
N CYS A 169 8.64 9.99 3.41
CA CYS A 169 9.05 11.18 4.16
C CYS A 169 9.92 12.13 3.32
N CYS A 170 10.81 11.58 2.49
CA CYS A 170 11.61 12.36 1.55
C CYS A 170 10.74 13.07 0.51
N ALA A 171 9.82 12.34 -0.13
CA ALA A 171 8.93 12.89 -1.17
C ALA A 171 7.95 13.94 -0.63
N ALA A 172 7.35 13.73 0.55
CA ALA A 172 6.42 14.68 1.15
C ALA A 172 7.03 16.07 1.37
N ARG A 173 8.36 16.14 1.55
CA ARG A 173 9.10 17.41 1.64
C ARG A 173 9.34 18.08 0.28
N MET A 174 9.39 17.29 -0.81
CA MET A 174 9.49 17.80 -2.18
C MET A 174 8.14 18.32 -2.70
N GLU A 175 7.03 17.67 -2.35
CA GLU A 175 5.67 18.02 -2.81
C GLU A 175 5.11 19.30 -2.20
N LYS A 176 5.31 19.48 -0.89
CA LYS A 176 4.82 20.68 -0.20
C LYS A 176 5.72 21.85 -0.64
N ARG A 177 5.19 22.67 -1.55
CA ARG A 177 5.77 23.94 -1.99
C ARG A 177 6.44 24.69 -0.84
N ALA A 178 7.52 25.34 -1.23
CA ALA A 178 8.31 26.37 -0.57
C ALA A 178 7.52 27.60 -0.09
N ILE A 179 6.29 27.45 0.44
CA ILE A 179 5.42 28.56 0.79
C ILE A 179 4.73 28.23 2.13
N GLU A 180 5.03 29.04 3.16
CA GLU A 180 4.23 29.29 4.38
C GLU A 180 4.47 28.60 5.74
N GLU A 181 5.54 27.83 5.99
CA GLU A 181 5.93 27.51 7.38
C GLU A 181 7.39 27.85 7.73
N PRO A 182 7.64 28.79 8.66
CA PRO A 182 8.99 29.14 9.14
C PRO A 182 9.64 28.02 9.98
N THR A 183 8.93 26.92 10.24
CA THR A 183 9.25 25.92 11.26
C THR A 183 9.53 24.54 10.69
N ARG A 184 10.01 24.43 9.44
CA ARG A 184 10.62 23.17 9.00
C ARG A 184 11.90 22.94 9.79
N ARG A 185 11.88 21.98 10.73
CA ARG A 185 13.14 21.40 11.24
C ARG A 185 13.98 21.01 10.03
N ALA A 186 15.16 21.62 9.93
CA ALA A 186 16.17 21.26 8.94
C ALA A 186 16.41 19.75 8.97
N TRP A 187 16.88 19.16 7.88
CA TRP A 187 17.43 17.79 7.92
C TRP A 187 18.66 17.80 8.83
N ASN A 188 18.44 17.70 10.13
CA ASN A 188 19.47 17.47 11.12
C ASN A 188 19.53 15.97 11.42
N ALA A 189 20.60 15.56 12.09
CA ALA A 189 20.82 14.15 12.37
C ALA A 189 19.68 13.53 13.18
N GLU A 190 19.08 14.31 14.09
CA GLU A 190 17.98 13.89 14.95
C GLU A 190 16.70 13.59 14.18
N VAL A 191 16.29 14.46 13.25
CA VAL A 191 15.10 14.24 12.41
C VAL A 191 15.29 13.01 11.55
N MET A 192 16.50 12.79 11.03
CA MET A 192 16.77 11.62 10.22
C MET A 192 16.74 10.34 11.05
N GLN A 193 17.37 10.34 12.23
CA GLN A 193 17.27 9.25 13.18
C GLN A 193 15.81 8.99 13.58
N GLN A 194 15.01 10.03 13.79
CA GLN A 194 13.59 9.90 14.09
C GLN A 194 12.82 9.27 12.91
N ILE A 195 13.10 9.65 11.67
CA ILE A 195 12.50 9.04 10.48
C ILE A 195 12.85 7.55 10.42
N LEU A 196 14.12 7.20 10.65
CA LEU A 196 14.62 5.82 10.65
C LEU A 196 13.99 4.99 11.79
N GLN A 197 13.85 5.58 12.98
CA GLN A 197 13.16 4.97 14.11
C GLN A 197 11.67 4.79 13.82
N THR A 198 11.03 5.78 13.19
CA THR A 198 9.60 5.75 12.85
C THR A 198 9.30 4.77 11.71
N SER A 199 10.20 4.62 10.74
CA SER A 199 10.14 3.58 9.73
C SER A 199 10.22 2.18 10.34
N GLY A 200 11.03 2.01 11.40
CA GLY A 200 11.02 0.81 12.23
C GLY A 200 9.77 0.67 13.12
N TRP A 201 9.18 1.79 13.58
CA TRP A 201 8.06 1.83 14.52
C TRP A 201 6.75 1.28 13.92
N LYS A 202 6.53 1.45 12.61
CA LYS A 202 5.38 0.81 11.92
C LYS A 202 5.55 -0.70 11.72
N ILE A 203 6.77 -1.23 11.85
CA ILE A 203 7.09 -2.67 11.71
C ILE A 203 7.21 -3.36 13.08
N LYS A 204 7.44 -2.62 14.18
CA LYS A 204 7.66 -3.18 15.53
C LYS A 204 6.71 -2.67 16.63
N ALA A 205 5.43 -2.46 16.34
CA ALA A 205 4.44 -2.17 17.39
C ALA A 205 4.14 -3.34 18.36
N LYS A 206 4.94 -4.42 18.36
CA LYS A 206 4.97 -5.47 19.39
C LYS A 206 6.39 -6.03 19.64
N ALA A 207 7.41 -5.18 19.73
CA ALA A 207 8.69 -5.58 20.29
C ALA A 207 9.10 -4.62 21.41
N LYS A 208 9.44 -5.20 22.58
CA LYS A 208 9.98 -4.51 23.75
C LYS A 208 11.13 -3.57 23.35
N ALA A 209 11.21 -2.44 24.06
CA ALA A 209 12.28 -1.45 24.15
C ALA A 209 13.37 -1.54 23.06
N ALA A 210 13.37 -0.54 22.16
CA ALA A 210 14.43 -0.37 21.17
C ALA A 210 15.81 -0.29 21.87
N PRO A 211 16.84 -0.98 21.36
CA PRO A 211 18.19 -0.86 21.88
C PRO A 211 18.73 0.56 21.66
N GLU A 212 19.59 1.02 22.56
CA GLU A 212 20.33 2.28 22.39
C GLU A 212 21.08 2.24 21.05
N HIS A 213 20.65 3.06 20.11
CA HIS A 213 21.30 3.17 18.81
C HIS A 213 22.49 4.13 18.92
N PRO A 214 23.68 3.76 18.43
CA PRO A 214 24.84 4.64 18.45
C PRO A 214 24.52 5.93 17.69
N THR A 215 24.88 7.08 18.26
CA THR A 215 24.79 8.38 17.61
C THR A 215 25.65 8.39 16.35
N LEU A 216 25.03 8.10 15.21
CA LEU A 216 25.70 8.11 13.91
C LEU A 216 26.22 9.51 13.59
N THR A 217 27.45 9.60 13.08
CA THR A 217 27.98 10.85 12.51
C THR A 217 27.20 11.24 11.25
N ALA A 218 27.24 12.51 10.86
CA ALA A 218 26.50 13.00 9.70
C ALA A 218 26.79 12.22 8.38
N PRO A 219 28.05 11.87 8.05
CA PRO A 219 28.33 11.05 6.87
C PRO A 219 27.75 9.63 6.98
N GLN A 220 27.89 8.99 8.14
CA GLN A 220 27.33 7.66 8.38
C GLN A 220 25.81 7.64 8.26
N LEU A 221 25.15 8.71 8.72
CA LEU A 221 23.72 8.86 8.61
C LEU A 221 23.27 8.98 7.14
N VAL A 222 23.98 9.77 6.33
CA VAL A 222 23.69 9.88 4.88
C VAL A 222 23.83 8.52 4.20
N HIS A 223 24.90 7.77 4.49
CA HIS A 223 25.08 6.42 3.96
C HIS A 223 23.97 5.47 4.41
N TYR A 224 23.58 5.54 5.67
CA TYR A 224 22.52 4.69 6.22
C TYR A 224 21.16 5.00 5.56
N VAL A 225 20.83 6.28 5.36
CA VAL A 225 19.61 6.69 4.66
C VAL A 225 19.61 6.22 3.21
N ALA A 226 20.74 6.40 2.50
CA ALA A 226 20.88 5.92 1.14
C ALA A 226 20.69 4.39 1.06
N HIS A 227 21.25 3.65 2.03
CA HIS A 227 21.07 2.21 2.14
C HIS A 227 19.60 1.85 2.41
N VAL A 228 18.93 2.51 3.35
CA VAL A 228 17.52 2.25 3.65
C VAL A 228 16.64 2.54 2.45
N ILE A 229 16.83 3.67 1.76
CA ILE A 229 16.12 3.98 0.51
C ILE A 229 16.32 2.87 -0.53
N GLN A 230 17.54 2.35 -0.67
CA GLN A 230 17.82 1.24 -1.57
C GLN A 230 17.06 -0.04 -1.17
N THR A 231 16.98 -0.35 0.13
CA THR A 231 16.21 -1.52 0.62
C THR A 231 14.71 -1.36 0.46
N GLU A 232 14.19 -0.13 0.43
CA GLU A 232 12.78 0.19 0.18
C GLU A 232 12.40 0.11 -1.31
N MET A 233 13.38 -0.02 -2.22
CA MET A 233 13.11 0.02 -3.65
C MET A 233 12.12 -1.04 -4.17
N PRO A 234 12.19 -2.32 -3.74
CA PRO A 234 11.21 -3.32 -4.16
C PRO A 234 9.77 -2.95 -3.82
N ASP A 235 9.54 -2.23 -2.72
CA ASP A 235 8.20 -1.80 -2.32
C ASP A 235 7.68 -0.66 -3.22
N LEU A 236 8.58 0.26 -3.61
CA LEU A 236 8.22 1.43 -4.41
C LEU A 236 7.96 1.11 -5.88
N VAL A 237 8.62 0.09 -6.43
CA VAL A 237 8.50 -0.29 -7.84
C VAL A 237 7.45 -1.37 -8.09
N PHE A 238 6.80 -1.87 -7.04
CA PHE A 238 5.74 -2.86 -7.18
C PHE A 238 4.55 -2.28 -7.95
N ASP A 239 4.19 -2.91 -9.07
CA ASP A 239 3.18 -2.40 -10.00
C ASP A 239 1.76 -2.84 -9.60
N TYR A 240 1.14 -2.05 -8.71
CA TYR A 240 -0.26 -2.24 -8.33
C TYR A 240 -1.25 -2.11 -9.51
N PHE A 241 -0.86 -1.49 -10.62
CA PHE A 241 -1.74 -1.32 -11.77
C PHE A 241 -1.71 -2.52 -12.70
N ALA A 242 -0.61 -3.28 -12.74
CA ALA A 242 -0.48 -4.46 -13.60
C ALA A 242 -1.06 -5.74 -12.99
N MET A 243 -1.35 -5.78 -11.68
CA MET A 243 -1.78 -7.01 -10.98
C MET A 243 -2.97 -7.72 -11.62
N HIS A 244 -3.87 -7.01 -12.32
CA HIS A 244 -5.05 -7.59 -12.97
C HIS A 244 -4.75 -8.30 -14.30
N LYS A 245 -3.56 -8.12 -14.85
CA LYS A 245 -3.12 -8.82 -16.05
C LYS A 245 -2.68 -10.21 -15.61
N MET A 246 -3.60 -11.18 -15.66
CA MET A 246 -3.22 -12.58 -15.57
C MET A 246 -2.19 -12.87 -16.67
N ALA A 247 -1.09 -13.54 -16.30
CA ALA A 247 -0.10 -14.06 -17.24
C ALA A 247 -0.71 -15.20 -18.07
#